data_AF-A0A1Y4ELS5-F1
#
_entry.id   AF-A0A1Y4ELS5-F1
#
_cell.length_a   1.000
_cell.length_b   1.000
_cell.length_c   1.000
_cell.angle_alpha   90.00
_cell.angle_beta   90.00
_cell.angle_gamma   90.00
#
_symmetry.space_group_name_H-M   'P 1'
#
loop_
_entity.id
_entity.type
_entity.pdbx_description
1 polymer ?
#
loop_
_entity_poly.entity_id
_entity_poly.type
_entity_poly.pdbx_seq_one_letter_code
_entity_poly.pdbx_strand_id
1 'polypeptide(L)'
;MGSRTEGLQRLLVIINKLKGKKRYIPARELKRYIAEAMEMRGYSGKSGRTLERDIDDIQSLFGITIAYAKREQGYYIKEEDENIPERYGQLLQNFDLLNALEGDTNLRTYVLAEHHRPLPSECLPMLISAIKHTHPVVFRYTLVRQGDKVEEKKVLPHYLKESNQRWYLLAYEGDVLKTFGVDRICDLRVCESETFKRNMDINVDELFRDCFGIWNQPDIPVEDVELKYDALDGKFLKSVPLHHSQQVLTDNADEFRIKVHLRITNDFVMELLSRSRSLEVISPPHLRERVRKVYEEALKRNECG
;
A
#
# COMPACT_ATOMS: atom_id res chain seq x y z
N MET A 1 3.51 30.66 -4.14
CA MET A 1 3.27 29.26 -3.73
C MET A 1 4.00 28.22 -4.60
N GLY A 2 4.61 28.57 -5.75
CA GLY A 2 5.25 27.58 -6.65
C GLY A 2 6.59 26.96 -6.20
N SER A 3 7.34 27.58 -5.28
CA SER A 3 8.72 27.15 -4.96
C SER A 3 8.81 25.82 -4.20
N ARG A 4 7.82 25.48 -3.35
CA ARG A 4 7.81 24.23 -2.58
C ARG A 4 7.44 23.03 -3.46
N THR A 5 6.47 23.21 -4.35
CA THR A 5 6.03 22.21 -5.33
C THR A 5 7.11 21.90 -6.37
N GLU A 6 7.79 22.94 -6.88
CA GLU A 6 8.94 22.79 -7.78
C GLU A 6 10.08 21.98 -7.15
N GLY A 7 10.38 22.25 -5.87
CA GLY A 7 11.38 21.50 -5.11
C GLY A 7 11.05 20.01 -5.05
N LEU A 8 9.82 19.66 -4.66
CA LEU A 8 9.39 18.27 -4.56
C LEU A 8 9.39 17.54 -5.91
N GLN A 9 8.89 18.18 -6.97
CA GLN A 9 8.90 17.62 -8.33
C GLN A 9 10.32 17.27 -8.79
N ARG A 10 11.28 18.15 -8.48
CA ARG A 10 12.69 17.94 -8.81
C ARG A 10 13.27 16.71 -8.10
N LEU A 11 12.94 16.50 -6.81
CA LEU A 11 13.40 15.31 -6.07
C LEU A 11 12.87 14.00 -6.69
N LEU A 12 11.60 14.00 -7.10
CA LEU A 12 10.95 12.82 -7.69
C LEU A 12 11.52 12.46 -9.06
N VAL A 13 11.87 13.45 -9.87
CA VAL A 13 12.57 13.25 -11.15
C VAL A 13 13.92 12.56 -10.94
N ILE A 14 14.67 12.97 -9.90
CA ILE A 14 15.96 12.36 -9.54
C ILE A 14 15.78 10.89 -9.15
N ILE A 15 14.86 10.60 -8.23
CA ILE A 15 14.57 9.24 -7.75
C ILE A 15 14.18 8.32 -8.93
N ASN A 16 13.25 8.77 -9.78
CA ASN A 16 12.79 8.00 -10.94
C ASN A 16 13.91 7.67 -11.93
N LYS A 17 14.83 8.62 -12.18
CA LYS A 17 15.95 8.40 -13.09
C LYS A 17 16.95 7.38 -12.54
N LEU A 18 17.14 7.35 -11.23
CA LEU A 18 18.10 6.47 -10.55
C LEU A 18 17.54 5.06 -10.25
N LYS A 19 16.22 4.89 -10.17
CA LYS A 19 15.55 3.60 -9.88
C LYS A 19 15.70 2.53 -10.99
N GLY A 20 16.17 2.89 -12.18
CA GLY A 20 16.33 1.95 -13.30
C GLY A 20 17.47 0.93 -13.08
N LYS A 21 17.42 -0.21 -13.79
CA LYS A 21 18.40 -1.34 -13.71
C LYS A 21 19.87 -0.99 -13.99
N LYS A 22 20.22 0.27 -14.24
CA LYS A 22 21.60 0.72 -14.42
C LYS A 22 22.21 1.04 -13.06
N ARG A 23 23.28 0.33 -12.70
CA ARG A 23 24.03 0.49 -11.43
C ARG A 23 24.54 1.92 -11.14
N TYR A 24 24.51 2.83 -12.11
CA TYR A 24 24.81 4.26 -11.94
C TYR A 24 24.30 5.10 -13.12
N ILE A 25 24.05 6.39 -12.88
CA ILE A 25 23.75 7.41 -13.90
C ILE A 25 24.84 8.49 -13.84
N PRO A 26 25.57 8.78 -14.93
CA PRO A 26 26.60 9.83 -14.96
C PRO A 26 26.06 11.18 -14.49
N ALA A 27 26.83 11.93 -13.70
CA ALA A 27 26.39 13.19 -13.11
C ALA A 27 25.91 14.20 -14.16
N ARG A 28 26.60 14.26 -15.31
CA ARG A 28 26.22 15.11 -16.44
C ARG A 28 24.90 14.69 -17.07
N GLU A 29 24.67 13.38 -17.22
CA GLU A 29 23.42 12.83 -17.75
C GLU A 29 22.26 13.12 -16.80
N LEU A 30 22.46 12.91 -15.50
CA LEU A 30 21.45 13.16 -14.48
C LEU A 30 21.06 14.65 -14.45
N LYS A 31 22.03 15.56 -14.43
CA LYS A 31 21.76 17.01 -14.46
C LYS A 31 20.99 17.44 -15.72
N ARG A 32 21.37 16.92 -16.89
CA ARG A 32 20.66 17.18 -18.15
C ARG A 32 19.23 16.66 -18.10
N TYR A 33 19.03 15.42 -17.67
CA TYR A 33 17.72 14.81 -17.55
C TYR A 33 16.80 15.60 -16.60
N ILE A 34 17.33 16.05 -15.45
CA ILE A 34 16.55 16.88 -14.53
C ILE A 34 16.17 18.20 -15.18
N ALA A 35 17.09 18.87 -15.88
CA ALA A 35 16.80 20.14 -16.54
C ALA A 35 15.69 19.99 -17.60
N GLU A 36 15.82 19.01 -18.49
CA GLU A 36 14.82 18.71 -19.53
C GLU A 36 13.45 18.34 -18.93
N ALA A 37 13.46 17.47 -17.90
CA ALA A 37 12.24 17.04 -17.23
C ALA A 37 11.53 18.18 -16.48
N MET A 38 12.27 19.13 -15.90
CA MET A 38 11.69 20.28 -15.22
C MET A 38 11.17 21.32 -16.23
N GLU A 39 11.87 21.54 -17.34
CA GLU A 39 11.45 22.44 -18.42
C GLU A 39 10.16 21.96 -19.09
N MET A 40 10.04 20.66 -19.39
CA MET A 40 8.80 20.07 -19.91
C MET A 40 7.60 20.26 -18.99
N ARG A 41 7.82 20.43 -17.68
CA ARG A 41 6.78 20.68 -16.67
C ARG A 41 6.50 22.17 -16.44
N GLY A 42 7.03 23.06 -17.29
CA GLY A 42 6.84 24.50 -17.19
C GLY A 42 7.68 25.18 -16.11
N TYR A 43 8.65 24.48 -15.51
CA TYR A 43 9.56 25.07 -14.53
C TYR A 43 10.83 25.57 -15.23
N SER A 44 11.21 26.81 -14.96
CA SER A 44 12.37 27.47 -15.59
C SER A 44 13.73 26.88 -15.20
N GLY A 45 13.77 25.85 -14.33
CA GLY A 45 15.00 25.21 -13.85
C GLY A 45 15.92 26.12 -13.04
N LYS A 46 15.51 27.37 -12.76
CA LYS A 46 16.27 28.40 -12.02
C LYS A 46 16.10 28.30 -10.50
N SER A 47 15.62 27.18 -9.99
CA SER A 47 15.71 26.90 -8.57
C SER A 47 17.20 26.88 -8.19
N GLY A 48 17.66 27.78 -7.32
CA GLY A 48 19.06 27.85 -6.84
C GLY A 48 19.48 26.65 -5.97
N ARG A 49 18.87 25.49 -6.22
CA ARG A 49 19.09 24.21 -5.55
C ARG A 49 20.19 23.45 -6.26
N THR A 50 21.13 22.94 -5.47
CA THR A 50 22.21 22.09 -5.96
C THR A 50 21.75 20.63 -5.93
N LEU A 51 22.33 19.80 -6.80
CA LEU A 51 22.02 18.36 -6.82
C LEU A 51 22.38 17.71 -5.47
N GLU A 52 23.41 18.22 -4.79
CA GLU A 52 23.80 17.79 -3.45
C GLU A 52 22.69 18.07 -2.42
N ARG A 53 22.08 19.27 -2.43
CA ARG A 53 20.93 19.58 -1.55
C ARG A 53 19.72 18.72 -1.87
N ASP A 54 19.48 18.44 -3.15
CA ASP A 54 18.38 17.55 -3.54
C ASP A 54 18.63 16.13 -3.02
N ILE A 55 19.88 15.64 -3.05
CA ILE A 55 20.25 14.34 -2.48
C ILE A 55 20.06 14.30 -0.97
N ASP A 56 20.48 15.34 -0.25
CA ASP A 56 20.30 15.44 1.21
C ASP A 56 18.81 15.47 1.58
N ASP A 57 18.00 16.26 0.85
CA ASP A 57 16.55 16.30 1.03
C ASP A 57 15.91 14.95 0.68
N ILE A 58 16.42 14.24 -0.33
CA ILE A 58 15.94 12.91 -0.69
C ILE A 58 16.20 11.91 0.44
N GLN A 59 17.38 11.97 1.07
CA GLN A 59 17.71 11.13 2.22
C GLN A 59 16.82 11.48 3.43
N SER A 60 16.63 12.76 3.72
CA SER A 60 15.84 13.22 4.88
C SER A 60 14.35 12.91 4.75
N LEU A 61 13.77 13.16 3.57
CA LEU A 61 12.33 13.05 3.32
C LEU A 61 11.90 11.63 2.96
N PHE A 62 12.69 10.93 2.15
CA PHE A 62 12.32 9.61 1.62
C PHE A 62 13.17 8.46 2.20
N GLY A 63 14.19 8.76 2.99
CA GLY A 63 15.11 7.73 3.51
C GLY A 63 15.96 7.07 2.42
N ILE A 64 16.10 7.70 1.24
CA ILE A 64 16.83 7.12 0.11
C ILE A 64 18.27 7.63 0.13
N THR A 65 19.21 6.70 0.30
CA THR A 65 20.64 7.02 0.26
C THR A 65 21.12 7.02 -1.20
N ILE A 66 21.53 8.17 -1.71
CA ILE A 66 22.15 8.29 -3.04
C ILE A 66 23.66 8.45 -2.85
N ALA A 67 24.45 7.57 -3.45
CA ALA A 67 25.90 7.61 -3.39
C ALA A 67 26.50 8.08 -4.73
N TYR A 68 27.70 8.67 -4.65
CA TYR A 68 28.49 9.06 -5.83
C TYR A 68 29.62 8.06 -6.09
N ALA A 69 29.56 7.39 -7.23
CA ALA A 69 30.59 6.48 -7.70
C ALA A 69 31.70 7.26 -8.39
N LYS A 70 32.85 7.44 -7.72
CA LYS A 70 33.96 8.28 -8.22
C LYS A 70 34.55 7.77 -9.54
N ARG A 71 34.65 6.45 -9.72
CA ARG A 71 35.25 5.82 -10.91
C ARG A 71 34.34 5.97 -12.13
N GLU A 72 33.05 5.86 -11.92
CA GLU A 72 32.00 5.93 -12.95
C GLU A 72 31.47 7.36 -13.15
N GLN A 73 31.91 8.30 -12.30
CA GLN A 73 31.51 9.71 -12.28
C GLN A 73 29.98 9.89 -12.29
N GLY A 74 29.28 9.07 -11.51
CA GLY A 74 27.82 8.95 -11.55
C GLY A 74 27.20 8.74 -10.18
N TYR A 75 25.89 8.97 -10.10
CA TYR A 75 25.08 8.75 -8.92
C TYR A 75 24.30 7.45 -9.04
N TYR A 76 24.06 6.80 -7.91
CA TYR A 76 23.24 5.59 -7.82
C TYR A 76 22.55 5.54 -6.46
N ILE A 77 21.42 4.85 -6.39
CA ILE A 77 20.78 4.54 -5.11
C ILE A 77 21.62 3.44 -4.45
N LYS A 78 22.15 3.74 -3.27
CA LYS A 78 22.92 2.79 -2.47
C LYS A 78 21.92 1.85 -1.80
N GLU A 79 21.74 0.68 -2.39
CA GLU A 79 20.89 -0.39 -1.86
C GLU A 79 21.50 -0.94 -0.57
N GLU A 80 20.79 -0.79 0.55
CA GLU A 80 21.11 -1.46 1.82
C GLU A 80 20.08 -2.57 2.15
N ASP A 81 19.04 -2.74 1.33
CA ASP A 81 17.94 -3.68 1.58
C ASP A 81 17.31 -4.13 0.23
N GLU A 82 17.16 -5.43 0.02
CA GLU A 82 16.80 -6.05 -1.27
C GLU A 82 15.33 -5.77 -1.68
N ASN A 83 14.45 -5.43 -0.73
CA ASN A 83 13.01 -5.20 -0.97
C ASN A 83 12.64 -3.75 -1.34
N ILE A 84 13.64 -2.89 -1.45
CA ILE A 84 13.49 -1.45 -1.65
C ILE A 84 12.86 -1.04 -3.01
N PRO A 85 13.19 -1.66 -4.16
CA PRO A 85 12.65 -1.25 -5.47
C PRO A 85 11.12 -1.39 -5.59
N GLU A 86 10.53 -2.40 -4.95
CA GLU A 86 9.09 -2.66 -4.90
C GLU A 86 8.38 -1.67 -3.97
N ARG A 87 8.97 -1.39 -2.80
CA ARG A 87 8.50 -0.38 -1.86
C ARG A 87 8.49 1.03 -2.47
N TYR A 88 9.47 1.36 -3.31
CA TYR A 88 9.49 2.61 -4.08
C TYR A 88 8.45 2.64 -5.20
N GLY A 89 8.06 1.48 -5.74
CA GLY A 89 6.97 1.40 -6.73
C GLY A 89 5.66 1.84 -6.10
N GLN A 90 5.41 1.36 -4.89
CA GLN A 90 4.25 1.71 -4.08
C GLN A 90 4.27 3.18 -3.61
N LEU A 91 5.41 3.72 -3.17
CA LEU A 91 5.56 5.15 -2.84
C LEU A 91 5.28 6.10 -4.02
N LEU A 92 5.64 5.69 -5.25
CA LEU A 92 5.37 6.45 -6.47
C LEU A 92 3.93 6.27 -6.98
N GLN A 93 3.30 5.14 -6.70
CA GLN A 93 1.89 4.86 -7.00
C GLN A 93 0.95 5.56 -6.01
N ASN A 94 1.35 5.72 -4.76
CA ASN A 94 0.63 6.46 -3.73
C ASN A 94 0.90 7.98 -3.81
N PHE A 95 0.19 8.59 -4.76
CA PHE A 95 -0.75 9.65 -4.41
C PHE A 95 -0.29 11.13 -4.33
N ASP A 96 0.95 11.46 -3.96
CA ASP A 96 1.40 12.88 -4.01
C ASP A 96 1.93 13.30 -5.39
N LEU A 97 2.42 12.35 -6.20
CA LEU A 97 3.01 12.61 -7.52
C LEU A 97 2.03 13.17 -8.56
N LEU A 98 0.76 12.77 -8.47
CA LEU A 98 -0.29 13.20 -9.41
C LEU A 98 -0.99 14.48 -8.95
N ASN A 99 -1.15 14.71 -7.63
CA ASN A 99 -1.76 15.96 -7.14
C ASN A 99 -0.86 17.20 -7.29
N ALA A 100 0.46 17.02 -7.47
CA ALA A 100 1.41 18.11 -7.67
C ALA A 100 1.68 18.46 -9.15
N LEU A 101 1.10 17.74 -10.12
CA LEU A 101 1.26 18.00 -11.57
C LEU A 101 0.19 18.93 -12.14
N GLU A 102 -0.85 19.30 -11.38
CA GLU A 102 -1.86 20.25 -11.83
C GLU A 102 -1.65 21.62 -11.19
N GLY A 103 -0.84 22.43 -11.87
CA GLY A 103 -0.90 23.89 -11.78
C GLY A 103 -1.87 24.50 -12.80
N ASP A 104 -2.49 23.70 -13.67
CA ASP A 104 -3.39 24.16 -14.73
C ASP A 104 -4.81 23.65 -14.53
N THR A 105 -5.73 24.60 -14.53
CA THR A 105 -7.12 24.51 -14.04
C THR A 105 -8.08 23.79 -15.01
N ASN A 106 -7.70 22.70 -15.69
CA ASN A 106 -8.59 22.07 -16.69
C ASN A 106 -8.49 20.55 -16.91
N LEU A 107 -7.66 19.81 -16.17
CA LEU A 107 -7.58 18.34 -16.31
C LEU A 107 -8.73 17.59 -15.62
N ARG A 108 -9.33 18.19 -14.57
CA ARG A 108 -10.56 17.69 -13.94
C ARG A 108 -11.74 17.54 -14.91
N THR A 109 -11.70 18.22 -16.07
CA THR A 109 -12.74 18.19 -17.10
C THR A 109 -12.64 16.96 -18.01
N TYR A 110 -11.48 16.29 -18.07
CA TYR A 110 -11.20 15.20 -19.01
C TYR A 110 -10.66 13.92 -18.35
N VAL A 111 -10.15 14.01 -17.11
CA VAL A 111 -9.66 12.87 -16.33
C VAL A 111 -10.54 12.72 -15.09
N LEU A 112 -11.50 11.80 -15.16
CA LEU A 112 -12.25 11.34 -14.00
C LEU A 112 -11.37 10.36 -13.24
N ALA A 113 -10.50 10.87 -12.37
CA ALA A 113 -9.79 10.03 -11.43
C ALA A 113 -10.79 9.49 -10.40
N GLU A 114 -11.23 8.24 -10.57
CA GLU A 114 -11.90 7.49 -9.50
C GLU A 114 -10.91 7.24 -8.37
N HIS A 115 -10.78 8.23 -7.50
CA HIS A 115 -9.92 8.15 -6.34
C HIS A 115 -10.63 7.42 -5.23
N HIS A 116 -10.39 6.12 -5.20
CA HIS A 116 -10.53 5.23 -4.05
C HIS A 116 -9.51 5.56 -2.94
N ARG A 117 -9.38 6.85 -2.58
CA ARG A 117 -8.56 7.29 -1.46
C ARG A 117 -9.16 6.73 -0.17
N PRO A 118 -8.37 6.17 0.75
CA PRO A 118 -8.78 6.14 2.15
C PRO A 118 -9.21 7.54 2.55
N LEU A 119 -10.34 7.68 3.23
CA LEU A 119 -10.79 8.99 3.74
C LEU A 119 -9.63 9.69 4.46
N PRO A 120 -9.40 11.00 4.23
CA PRO A 120 -8.35 11.74 4.94
C PRO A 120 -8.54 11.54 6.44
N SER A 121 -7.61 10.82 7.07
CA SER A 121 -7.64 10.65 8.52
C SER A 121 -6.70 11.68 9.12
N GLU A 122 -7.25 12.58 9.92
CA GLU A 122 -6.50 13.56 10.71
C GLU A 122 -5.48 12.89 11.65
N CYS A 123 -5.66 11.59 11.93
CA CYS A 123 -4.77 10.80 12.77
C CYS A 123 -3.47 10.39 12.07
N LEU A 124 -3.42 10.30 10.73
CA LEU A 124 -2.26 9.74 10.02
C LEU A 124 -0.95 10.49 10.29
N PRO A 125 -0.88 11.83 10.20
CA PRO A 125 0.37 12.56 10.50
C PRO A 125 0.85 12.32 11.93
N MET A 126 -0.08 12.27 12.90
CA MET A 126 0.24 12.01 14.31
C MET A 126 0.77 10.58 14.51
N LEU A 127 0.16 9.58 13.87
CA LEU A 127 0.63 8.19 13.92
C LEU A 127 2.00 8.03 13.27
N ILE A 128 2.25 8.67 12.12
CA ILE A 128 3.56 8.65 11.46
C ILE A 128 4.63 9.24 12.39
N SER A 129 4.33 10.38 13.02
CA SER A 129 5.25 11.01 13.98
C SER A 129 5.51 10.10 15.18
N ALA A 130 4.47 9.51 15.76
CA ALA A 130 4.61 8.61 16.91
C ALA A 130 5.45 7.37 16.58
N ILE A 131 5.27 6.78 15.39
CA ILE A 131 6.08 5.65 14.91
C ILE A 131 7.54 6.05 14.73
N LYS A 132 7.78 7.22 14.10
CA LYS A 132 9.13 7.72 13.81
C LYS A 132 9.94 7.97 15.07
N HIS A 133 9.31 8.57 16.08
CA HIS A 133 9.94 8.95 17.34
C HIS A 133 9.74 7.90 18.45
N THR A 134 9.14 6.74 18.12
CA THR A 134 8.89 5.64 19.05
C THR A 134 8.13 6.04 20.32
N HIS A 135 7.12 6.89 20.16
CA HIS A 135 6.22 7.29 21.25
C HIS A 135 4.99 6.38 21.31
N PRO A 136 4.58 5.90 22.50
CA PRO A 136 3.29 5.26 22.67
C PRO A 136 2.14 6.21 22.27
N VAL A 137 1.01 5.63 21.87
CA VAL A 137 -0.20 6.39 21.58
C VAL A 137 -1.37 5.88 22.38
N VAL A 138 -2.26 6.80 22.77
CA VAL A 138 -3.52 6.52 23.44
C VAL A 138 -4.66 7.02 22.56
N PHE A 139 -5.69 6.22 22.35
CA PHE A 139 -6.86 6.60 21.58
C PHE A 139 -8.12 5.85 22.02
N ARG A 140 -9.28 6.38 21.65
CA ARG A 140 -10.56 5.65 21.72
C ARG A 140 -10.77 4.90 20.41
N TYR A 141 -11.22 3.65 20.49
CA TYR A 141 -11.39 2.77 19.34
C TYR A 141 -12.78 2.14 19.30
N THR A 142 -13.45 2.23 18.15
CA THR A 142 -14.79 1.66 17.94
C THR A 142 -14.72 0.20 17.47
N LEU A 143 -15.23 -0.71 18.29
CA LEU A 143 -15.32 -2.15 18.02
C LEU A 143 -16.66 -2.47 17.34
N VAL A 144 -16.76 -2.22 16.04
CA VAL A 144 -18.00 -2.40 15.25
C VAL A 144 -18.61 -3.80 15.41
N ARG A 145 -17.78 -4.85 15.47
CA ARG A 145 -18.24 -6.24 15.63
C ARG A 145 -18.80 -6.55 17.03
N GLN A 146 -18.64 -5.64 17.98
CA GLN A 146 -19.13 -5.76 19.36
C GLN A 146 -20.23 -4.72 19.64
N GLY A 147 -21.04 -4.40 18.64
CA GLY A 147 -22.14 -3.43 18.78
C GLY A 147 -21.65 -2.00 18.99
N ASP A 148 -20.63 -1.59 18.24
CA ASP A 148 -20.03 -0.26 18.30
C ASP A 148 -19.51 0.16 19.69
N LYS A 149 -19.14 -0.82 20.52
CA LYS A 149 -18.49 -0.57 21.81
C LYS A 149 -17.21 0.24 21.60
N VAL A 150 -17.04 1.31 22.39
CA VAL A 150 -15.84 2.15 22.37
C VAL A 150 -14.96 1.81 23.56
N GLU A 151 -13.68 1.54 23.30
CA GLU A 151 -12.68 1.27 24.33
C GLU A 151 -11.48 2.21 24.19
N GLU A 152 -10.90 2.62 25.31
CA GLU A 152 -9.60 3.28 25.31
C GLU A 152 -8.49 2.25 25.13
N LYS A 153 -7.52 2.58 24.28
CA LYS A 153 -6.38 1.73 23.92
C LYS A 153 -5.10 2.53 24.10
N LYS A 154 -4.15 1.97 24.87
CA LYS A 154 -2.74 2.42 24.90
C LYS A 154 -1.90 1.39 24.17
N VAL A 155 -1.23 1.80 23.10
CA VAL A 155 -0.49 0.88 22.22
C VAL A 155 0.87 1.43 21.83
N LEU A 156 1.76 0.54 21.41
CA LEU A 156 3.09 0.85 20.89
C LEU A 156 3.05 0.77 19.36
N PRO A 157 2.98 1.90 18.63
CA PRO A 157 2.75 1.89 17.20
C PRO A 157 4.01 1.47 16.41
N HIS A 158 3.91 0.47 15.53
CA HIS A 158 5.06 -0.07 14.80
C HIS A 158 5.00 0.23 13.30
N TYR A 159 3.88 -0.04 12.63
CA TYR A 159 3.75 0.13 11.19
C TYR A 159 2.39 0.71 10.81
N LEU A 160 2.35 1.43 9.70
CA LEU A 160 1.13 1.75 8.98
C LEU A 160 1.12 0.94 7.70
N LYS A 161 0.00 0.27 7.43
CA LYS A 161 -0.22 -0.49 6.19
C LYS A 161 -1.54 -0.07 5.56
N GLU A 162 -1.50 0.21 4.27
CA GLU A 162 -2.70 0.40 3.47
C GLU A 162 -3.19 -0.97 2.97
N SER A 163 -4.49 -1.21 3.04
CA SER A 163 -5.13 -2.42 2.48
C SER A 163 -6.58 -2.09 2.15
N ASN A 164 -7.07 -2.49 0.98
CA ASN A 164 -8.45 -2.28 0.55
C ASN A 164 -8.94 -0.84 0.80
N GLN A 165 -8.12 0.14 0.39
CA GLN A 165 -8.44 1.57 0.47
C GLN A 165 -8.64 2.07 1.92
N ARG A 166 -8.05 1.39 2.90
CA ARG A 166 -8.08 1.80 4.31
C ARG A 166 -6.70 1.71 4.91
N TRP A 167 -6.43 2.62 5.84
CA TRP A 167 -5.21 2.60 6.64
C TRP A 167 -5.39 1.76 7.90
N TYR A 168 -4.37 0.99 8.20
CA TYR A 168 -4.29 0.17 9.40
C TYR A 168 -3.01 0.45 10.16
N LEU A 169 -3.15 0.66 11.47
CA LEU A 169 -2.06 0.74 12.42
C LEU A 169 -1.76 -0.65 12.97
N LEU A 170 -0.55 -1.13 12.76
CA LEU A 170 0.01 -2.27 13.48
C LEU A 170 0.68 -1.77 14.74
N ALA A 171 0.20 -2.22 15.90
CA ALA A 171 0.71 -1.80 17.19
C ALA A 171 0.62 -2.91 18.23
N TYR A 172 1.55 -2.92 19.18
CA TYR A 172 1.46 -3.81 20.34
C TYR A 172 0.53 -3.23 21.39
N GLU A 173 -0.46 -4.02 21.81
CA GLU A 173 -1.27 -3.80 23.01
C GLU A 173 -0.83 -4.82 24.05
N GLY A 174 -0.01 -4.39 25.03
CA GLY A 174 0.77 -5.32 25.85
C GLY A 174 1.81 -6.06 24.99
N ASP A 175 1.83 -7.39 25.06
CA ASP A 175 2.77 -8.23 24.29
C ASP A 175 2.17 -8.76 22.97
N VAL A 176 0.94 -8.36 22.63
CA VAL A 176 0.23 -8.86 21.45
C VAL A 176 0.22 -7.81 20.35
N LEU A 177 0.78 -8.16 19.18
CA LEU A 177 0.69 -7.33 17.98
C LEU A 177 -0.73 -7.40 17.42
N LYS A 178 -1.38 -6.24 17.28
CA LYS A 178 -2.74 -6.10 16.77
C LYS A 178 -2.82 -5.09 15.65
N THR A 179 -3.88 -5.21 14.87
CA THR A 179 -4.19 -4.32 13.73
C THR A 179 -5.41 -3.46 14.07
N PHE A 180 -5.27 -2.15 13.96
CA PHE A 180 -6.32 -1.17 14.22
C PHE A 180 -6.65 -0.41 12.93
N GLY A 181 -7.92 -0.41 12.51
CA GLY A 181 -8.36 0.43 11.38
C GLY A 181 -8.32 1.90 11.78
N VAL A 182 -7.53 2.69 11.08
CA VAL A 182 -7.31 4.11 11.41
C VAL A 182 -8.61 4.92 11.28
N ASP A 183 -9.55 4.47 10.43
CA ASP A 183 -10.90 5.00 10.29
C ASP A 183 -11.76 4.88 11.56
N ARG A 184 -11.35 4.05 12.53
CA ARG A 184 -12.08 3.80 13.80
C ARG A 184 -11.39 4.40 15.03
N ILE A 185 -10.29 5.13 14.82
CA ILE A 185 -9.53 5.79 15.88
C ILE A 185 -10.11 7.19 16.11
N CYS A 186 -10.41 7.52 17.36
CA CYS A 186 -10.84 8.84 17.80
C CYS A 186 -10.00 9.31 18.99
N ASP A 187 -9.91 10.63 19.19
CA ASP A 187 -9.17 11.27 20.28
C ASP A 187 -7.73 10.77 20.44
N LEU A 188 -7.01 10.63 19.33
CA LEU A 188 -5.61 10.19 19.34
C LEU A 188 -4.72 11.19 20.09
N ARG A 189 -3.92 10.67 21.02
CA ARG A 189 -2.91 11.41 21.78
C ARG A 189 -1.58 10.68 21.71
N VAL A 190 -0.50 11.42 21.49
CA VAL A 190 0.87 10.89 21.50
C VAL A 190 1.47 11.12 22.89
N CYS A 191 2.02 10.09 23.50
CA CYS A 191 2.70 10.17 24.80
C CYS A 191 4.15 10.62 24.60
N GLU A 192 4.38 11.90 24.29
CA GLU A 192 5.72 12.43 23.95
C GLU A 192 6.76 12.29 25.06
N SER A 193 6.34 12.20 26.32
CA SER A 193 7.21 11.99 27.47
C SER A 193 7.69 10.53 27.64
N GLU A 194 7.13 9.59 26.88
CA GLU A 194 7.43 8.16 26.96
C GLU A 194 8.03 7.69 25.63
N THR A 195 8.98 6.76 25.67
CA THR A 195 9.51 6.09 24.48
C THR A 195 9.53 4.58 24.70
N PHE A 196 9.35 3.80 23.63
CA PHE A 196 9.49 2.35 23.69
C PHE A 196 10.59 1.86 22.73
N LYS A 197 11.18 0.70 23.05
CA LYS A 197 12.09 0.04 22.11
C LYS A 197 11.26 -0.67 21.06
N ARG A 198 11.31 -0.18 19.83
CA ARG A 198 10.62 -0.80 18.70
C ARG A 198 11.25 -2.16 18.37
N ASN A 199 10.40 -3.18 18.21
CA ASN A 199 10.84 -4.47 17.71
C ASN A 199 11.01 -4.40 16.19
N MET A 200 12.25 -4.50 15.72
CA MET A 200 12.61 -4.45 14.31
C MET A 200 12.72 -5.84 13.67
N ASP A 201 12.64 -6.91 14.46
CA ASP A 201 12.73 -8.30 13.98
C ASP A 201 11.40 -8.77 13.38
N ILE A 202 10.38 -7.92 13.37
CA ILE A 202 9.07 -8.21 12.76
C ILE A 202 9.20 -8.08 11.26
N ASN A 203 9.25 -9.23 10.58
CA ASN A 203 9.09 -9.28 9.14
C ASN A 203 7.60 -9.08 8.77
N VAL A 204 7.23 -7.83 8.46
CA VAL A 204 5.85 -7.46 8.12
C VAL A 204 5.37 -8.15 6.84
N ASP A 205 6.26 -8.36 5.88
CA ASP A 205 5.91 -9.03 4.63
C ASP A 205 5.58 -10.51 4.89
N GLU A 206 6.32 -11.16 5.79
CA GLU A 206 5.98 -12.52 6.25
C GLU A 206 4.69 -12.56 7.06
N LEU A 207 4.43 -11.56 7.90
CA LEU A 207 3.22 -11.50 8.74
C LEU A 207 1.93 -11.59 7.92
N PHE A 208 1.93 -11.03 6.71
CA PHE A 208 0.78 -11.01 5.81
C PHE A 208 0.96 -11.86 4.56
N ARG A 209 2.05 -12.61 4.44
CA ARG A 209 2.34 -13.42 3.24
C ARG A 209 1.20 -14.39 2.93
N ASP A 210 0.61 -15.00 3.94
CA ASP A 210 -0.47 -15.98 3.73
C ASP A 210 -1.87 -15.36 3.88
N CYS A 211 -1.97 -14.02 3.91
CA CYS A 211 -3.23 -13.31 4.06
C CYS A 211 -3.63 -12.66 2.74
N PHE A 212 -4.91 -12.71 2.39
CA PHE A 212 -5.41 -11.95 1.25
C PHE A 212 -5.32 -10.43 1.49
N GLY A 213 -5.61 -9.98 2.71
CA GLY A 213 -5.55 -8.57 3.10
C GLY A 213 -4.88 -8.35 4.45
N ILE A 214 -5.45 -7.46 5.26
CA ILE A 214 -4.91 -7.09 6.58
C ILE A 214 -5.34 -8.04 7.71
N TRP A 215 -6.24 -8.98 7.41
CA TRP A 215 -6.75 -9.94 8.38
C TRP A 215 -5.73 -11.04 8.63
N ASN A 216 -4.84 -10.82 9.60
CA ASN A 216 -3.98 -11.88 10.09
C ASN A 216 -4.62 -12.54 11.33
N GLN A 217 -5.27 -13.68 11.12
CA GLN A 217 -5.83 -14.54 12.15
C GLN A 217 -5.03 -15.85 12.19
N PRO A 218 -4.00 -15.96 13.06
CA PRO A 218 -3.07 -17.09 13.05
C PRO A 218 -3.73 -18.45 13.31
N ASP A 219 -4.90 -18.45 13.95
CA ASP A 219 -5.73 -19.61 14.25
C ASP A 219 -6.43 -20.20 13.03
N ILE A 220 -6.63 -19.42 11.97
CA ILE A 220 -7.18 -19.90 10.69
C ILE A 220 -6.05 -20.56 9.90
N PRO A 221 -6.12 -21.85 9.54
CA PRO A 221 -5.06 -22.52 8.81
C PRO A 221 -4.81 -21.90 7.43
N VAL A 222 -3.56 -22.02 6.94
CA VAL A 222 -3.22 -21.76 5.54
C VAL A 222 -3.58 -23.00 4.74
N GLU A 223 -4.32 -22.85 3.65
CA GLU A 223 -4.76 -23.98 2.84
C GLU A 223 -4.79 -23.63 1.35
N ASP A 224 -4.87 -24.68 0.53
CA ASP A 224 -5.00 -24.56 -0.91
C ASP A 224 -6.46 -24.35 -1.31
N VAL A 225 -6.70 -23.29 -2.08
CA VAL A 225 -8.01 -22.93 -2.63
C VAL A 225 -7.95 -23.03 -4.14
N GLU A 226 -8.81 -23.86 -4.72
CA GLU A 226 -8.98 -23.98 -6.17
C GLU A 226 -10.27 -23.28 -6.58
N LEU A 227 -10.14 -22.36 -7.52
CA LEU A 227 -11.22 -21.51 -8.00
C LEU A 227 -11.32 -21.65 -9.51
N LYS A 228 -12.55 -21.70 -10.01
CA LYS A 228 -12.87 -21.68 -11.41
C LYS A 228 -13.70 -20.44 -11.72
N TYR A 229 -13.41 -19.85 -12.87
CA TYR A 229 -14.09 -18.69 -13.44
C TYR A 229 -14.40 -18.97 -14.90
N ASP A 230 -15.30 -18.17 -15.48
CA ASP A 230 -15.45 -18.13 -16.94
C ASP A 230 -14.22 -17.49 -17.62
N ALA A 231 -14.07 -17.73 -18.92
CA ALA A 231 -12.93 -17.23 -19.69
C ALA A 231 -12.86 -15.69 -19.77
N LEU A 232 -13.99 -14.98 -19.59
CA LEU A 232 -14.02 -13.52 -19.59
C LEU A 232 -13.39 -12.98 -18.30
N ASP A 233 -13.84 -13.46 -17.15
CA ASP A 233 -13.31 -13.07 -15.84
C ASP A 233 -11.83 -13.47 -15.69
N GLY A 234 -11.44 -14.59 -16.31
CA GLY A 234 -10.04 -15.01 -16.40
C GLY A 234 -9.11 -13.99 -17.05
N LYS A 235 -9.58 -13.19 -18.03
CA LYS A 235 -8.77 -12.12 -18.62
C LYS A 235 -8.41 -11.04 -17.61
N PHE A 236 -9.33 -10.70 -16.72
CA PHE A 236 -9.10 -9.71 -15.66
C PHE A 236 -8.16 -10.28 -14.57
N LEU A 237 -8.37 -11.52 -14.16
CA LEU A 237 -7.55 -12.19 -13.13
C LEU A 237 -6.11 -12.48 -13.57
N LYS A 238 -5.85 -12.49 -14.88
CA LYS A 238 -4.49 -12.50 -15.44
C LYS A 238 -3.79 -11.15 -15.28
N SER A 239 -4.52 -10.05 -15.43
CA SER A 239 -3.96 -8.70 -15.29
C SER A 239 -3.77 -8.27 -13.84
N VAL A 240 -4.65 -8.74 -12.95
CA VAL A 240 -4.62 -8.46 -11.51
C VAL A 240 -4.83 -9.78 -10.76
N PRO A 241 -3.75 -10.50 -10.43
CA PRO A 241 -3.83 -11.73 -9.64
C PRO A 241 -4.45 -11.48 -8.26
N LEU A 242 -5.21 -12.46 -7.74
CA LEU A 242 -5.83 -12.36 -6.41
C LEU A 242 -4.79 -12.35 -5.28
N HIS A 243 -3.70 -13.09 -5.47
CA HIS A 243 -2.68 -13.30 -4.45
C HIS A 243 -1.36 -13.69 -5.11
N HIS A 244 -0.22 -13.43 -4.44
CA HIS A 244 1.10 -13.74 -5.01
C HIS A 244 1.31 -15.25 -5.23
N SER A 245 0.62 -16.10 -4.46
CA SER A 245 0.67 -17.57 -4.61
C SER A 245 -0.23 -18.11 -5.73
N GLN A 246 -0.87 -17.22 -6.53
CA GLN A 246 -1.75 -17.63 -7.62
C GLN A 246 -0.99 -18.43 -8.69
N GLN A 247 -1.47 -19.64 -8.95
CA GLN A 247 -1.02 -20.51 -10.02
C GLN A 247 -2.17 -20.76 -10.99
N VAL A 248 -1.93 -20.58 -12.28
CA VAL A 248 -2.93 -20.90 -13.32
C VAL A 248 -2.88 -22.40 -13.61
N LEU A 249 -4.00 -23.09 -13.40
CA LEU A 249 -4.17 -24.51 -13.69
C LEU A 249 -4.73 -24.74 -15.09
N THR A 250 -5.70 -23.91 -15.50
CA THR A 250 -6.35 -23.97 -16.83
C THR A 250 -6.62 -22.56 -17.34
N ASP A 251 -6.36 -22.30 -18.62
CA ASP A 251 -6.73 -21.07 -19.33
C ASP A 251 -7.11 -21.43 -20.76
N ASN A 252 -8.40 -21.55 -21.05
CA ASN A 252 -8.92 -21.89 -22.37
C ASN A 252 -10.22 -21.11 -22.68
N ALA A 253 -10.89 -21.44 -23.80
CA ALA A 253 -12.08 -20.73 -24.24
C ALA A 253 -13.30 -20.92 -23.31
N ASP A 254 -13.32 -21.99 -22.51
CA ASP A 254 -14.46 -22.41 -21.71
C ASP A 254 -14.29 -22.04 -20.22
N GLU A 255 -13.07 -22.16 -19.68
CA GLU A 255 -12.79 -21.88 -18.27
C GLU A 255 -11.43 -21.23 -18.02
N PHE A 256 -11.36 -20.56 -16.88
CA PHE A 256 -10.13 -20.12 -16.24
C PHE A 256 -10.07 -20.66 -14.82
N ARG A 257 -9.04 -21.45 -14.52
CA ARG A 257 -8.89 -22.15 -13.25
C ARG A 257 -7.58 -21.81 -12.59
N ILE A 258 -7.63 -21.47 -11.31
CA ILE A 258 -6.48 -21.07 -10.52
C ILE A 258 -6.43 -21.81 -9.20
N LYS A 259 -5.22 -21.92 -8.66
CA LYS A 259 -4.93 -22.33 -7.29
C LYS A 259 -4.29 -21.17 -6.55
N VAL A 260 -4.74 -20.89 -5.33
CA VAL A 260 -4.09 -19.94 -4.41
C VAL A 260 -3.85 -20.64 -3.06
N HIS A 261 -2.78 -20.24 -2.38
CA HIS A 261 -2.40 -20.76 -1.05
C HIS A 261 -2.42 -19.59 -0.05
N LEU A 262 -3.43 -19.57 0.84
CA LEU A 262 -3.68 -18.49 1.79
C LEU A 262 -4.65 -18.91 2.91
N ARG A 263 -4.84 -18.03 3.92
CA ARG A 263 -5.85 -18.17 4.97
C ARG A 263 -7.20 -17.66 4.49
N ILE A 264 -8.26 -18.46 4.68
CA ILE A 264 -9.62 -18.13 4.21
C ILE A 264 -10.33 -17.16 5.17
N THR A 265 -9.91 -15.89 5.14
CA THR A 265 -10.45 -14.81 5.96
C THR A 265 -11.68 -14.14 5.32
N ASN A 266 -12.38 -13.30 6.08
CA ASN A 266 -13.62 -12.65 5.59
C ASN A 266 -13.39 -11.73 4.38
N ASP A 267 -12.28 -10.99 4.37
CA ASP A 267 -11.91 -10.11 3.26
C ASP A 267 -11.64 -10.90 1.97
N PHE A 268 -11.00 -12.06 2.05
CA PHE A 268 -10.87 -12.97 0.91
C PHE A 268 -12.25 -13.43 0.40
N VAL A 269 -13.14 -13.86 1.29
CA VAL A 269 -14.49 -14.27 0.89
C VAL A 269 -15.28 -13.11 0.26
N MET A 270 -15.12 -11.89 0.75
CA MET A 270 -15.73 -10.70 0.14
C MET A 270 -15.21 -10.44 -1.27
N GLU A 271 -13.90 -10.59 -1.49
CA GLU A 271 -13.31 -10.49 -2.83
C GLU A 271 -13.91 -11.54 -3.78
N LEU A 272 -14.02 -12.78 -3.33
CA LEU A 272 -14.65 -13.85 -4.12
C LEU A 272 -16.09 -13.50 -4.51
N LEU A 273 -16.88 -13.00 -3.56
CA LEU A 273 -18.28 -12.64 -3.78
C LEU A 273 -18.44 -11.45 -4.75
N SER A 274 -17.44 -10.57 -4.88
CA SER A 274 -17.45 -9.49 -5.87
C SER A 274 -17.52 -9.99 -7.32
N ARG A 275 -17.11 -11.26 -7.54
CA ARG A 275 -17.12 -11.96 -8.83
C ARG A 275 -18.16 -13.09 -8.88
N SER A 276 -19.22 -12.97 -8.09
CA SER A 276 -20.24 -14.02 -7.88
C SER A 276 -20.89 -14.57 -9.16
N ARG A 277 -20.96 -13.77 -10.23
CA ARG A 277 -21.53 -14.18 -11.52
C ARG A 277 -20.78 -15.37 -12.15
N SER A 278 -19.46 -15.41 -12.03
CA SER A 278 -18.59 -16.35 -12.76
C SER A 278 -17.88 -17.35 -11.86
N LEU A 279 -17.84 -17.09 -10.55
CA LEU A 279 -17.09 -17.85 -9.57
C LEU A 279 -17.72 -19.23 -9.30
N GLU A 280 -16.88 -20.26 -9.37
CA GLU A 280 -17.13 -21.59 -8.82
C GLU A 280 -15.96 -21.98 -7.89
N VAL A 281 -16.24 -22.25 -6.62
CA VAL A 281 -15.23 -22.76 -5.67
C VAL A 281 -15.08 -24.26 -5.87
N ILE A 282 -13.92 -24.72 -6.33
CA ILE A 282 -13.62 -26.15 -6.52
C ILE A 282 -13.19 -26.80 -5.20
N SER A 283 -12.34 -26.14 -4.43
CA SER A 283 -11.92 -26.57 -3.09
C SER A 283 -11.48 -25.36 -2.25
N PRO A 284 -11.54 -25.43 -0.91
CA PRO A 284 -12.03 -26.54 -0.09
C PRO A 284 -13.58 -26.56 0.04
N PRO A 285 -14.18 -27.70 0.43
CA PRO A 285 -15.63 -27.84 0.56
C PRO A 285 -16.27 -26.84 1.55
N HIS A 286 -15.55 -26.49 2.63
CA HIS A 286 -16.07 -25.55 3.63
C HIS A 286 -16.19 -24.12 3.09
N LEU A 287 -15.27 -23.68 2.22
CA LEU A 287 -15.37 -22.39 1.54
C LEU A 287 -16.52 -22.41 0.53
N ARG A 288 -16.66 -23.49 -0.25
CA ARG A 288 -17.79 -23.65 -1.18
C ARG A 288 -19.12 -23.53 -0.45
N GLU A 289 -19.27 -24.25 0.66
CA GLU A 289 -20.49 -24.23 1.47
C GLU A 289 -20.76 -22.84 2.05
N ARG A 290 -19.71 -22.15 2.50
CA ARG A 290 -19.81 -20.78 2.99
C ARG A 290 -20.31 -19.81 1.92
N VAL A 291 -19.76 -19.87 0.71
CA VAL A 291 -20.19 -19.03 -0.43
C VAL A 291 -21.64 -19.36 -0.83
N ARG A 292 -21.98 -20.65 -0.90
CA ARG A 292 -23.33 -21.13 -1.20
C ARG A 292 -24.37 -20.54 -0.24
N LYS A 293 -24.12 -20.60 1.07
CA LYS A 293 -25.03 -20.03 2.09
C LYS A 293 -25.25 -18.52 1.89
N VAL A 294 -24.20 -17.78 1.57
CA VAL A 294 -24.32 -16.33 1.28
C VAL A 294 -25.24 -16.09 0.09
N TYR A 295 -25.11 -16.88 -0.99
CA TYR A 295 -26.00 -16.76 -2.15
C TYR A 295 -27.44 -17.15 -1.83
N GLU A 296 -27.68 -18.19 -1.04
CA GLU A 296 -29.04 -18.57 -0.63
C GLU A 296 -29.71 -17.47 0.21
N GLU A 297 -28.98 -16.90 1.17
CA GLU A 297 -29.50 -15.79 1.97
C GLU A 297 -29.75 -14.54 1.13
N ALA A 298 -28.85 -14.24 0.19
CA ALA A 298 -29.03 -13.13 -0.73
C ALA A 298 -30.25 -13.35 -1.63
N LEU A 299 -30.44 -14.57 -2.17
CA LEU A 299 -31.60 -14.91 -2.98
C LEU A 299 -32.89 -14.69 -2.21
N LYS A 300 -33.02 -15.25 -1.00
CA LYS A 300 -34.20 -15.08 -0.14
C LYS A 300 -34.55 -13.62 0.13
N ARG A 301 -33.56 -12.75 0.30
CA ARG A 301 -33.78 -11.31 0.54
C ARG A 301 -34.22 -10.55 -0.72
N ASN A 302 -33.90 -11.06 -1.89
CA ASN A 302 -34.19 -10.45 -3.19
C ASN A 302 -35.32 -11.15 -3.96
N GLU A 303 -35.89 -12.23 -3.40
CA GLU A 303 -37.15 -12.78 -3.87
C GLU A 303 -38.21 -11.68 -3.77
N CYS A 304 -38.80 -11.30 -4.91
CA CYS A 304 -39.96 -10.42 -4.90
C CYS A 304 -41.08 -11.11 -4.11
N GLY A 305 -41.55 -10.45 -3.04
CA GLY A 305 -42.76 -10.86 -2.33
C GLY A 305 -44.00 -10.80 -3.21
#